data_AF-A0A8H5BZ92-F1
#
_entry.id   AF-A0A8H5BZ92-F1
#
_cell.length_a   1.000
_cell.length_b   1.000
_cell.length_c   1.000
_cell.angle_alpha   90.00
_cell.angle_beta   90.00
_cell.angle_gamma   90.00
#
_symmetry.space_group_name_H-M   'P 1'
#
loop_
_entity.id
_entity.type
_entity.pdbx_description
1 polymer ?
#
loop_
_entity_poly.entity_id
_entity_poly.type
_entity_poly.pdbx_seq_one_letter_code
_entity_poly.pdbx_strand_id
1 'polypeptide(L)'
;MDAEAISAATSRKERQIQRLLWASLALTIITFGLSMAFLGIMSFFISWAGVGLSLIFIITLLFVSAKERRQRNGHHGAANTVVARLSCTQRKPSIFFAFFIAMVWAAALGMLCYTVAFFDHFEWVGGWAKMRAVPAIELTFCAAHVAVLVTYGVLCVKERRRVLGAEHEKWYMLGQYR
;
A
#
# COMPACT_ATOMS: atom_id res chain seq x y z
N MET A 1 -27.38 -10.32 20.03
CA MET A 1 -25.99 -10.61 20.44
C MET A 1 -24.97 -10.16 19.39
N ASP A 2 -25.40 -9.52 18.30
CA ASP A 2 -24.55 -9.32 17.12
C ASP A 2 -23.75 -8.01 17.16
N ALA A 3 -24.23 -6.99 17.85
CA ALA A 3 -23.57 -5.67 17.89
C ALA A 3 -22.17 -5.71 18.53
N GLU A 4 -21.99 -6.51 19.58
CA GLU A 4 -20.71 -6.64 20.30
C GLU A 4 -19.71 -7.45 19.48
N ALA A 5 -20.16 -8.54 18.82
CA ALA A 5 -19.35 -9.32 17.90
C ALA A 5 -18.89 -8.48 16.68
N ILE A 6 -19.77 -7.62 16.15
CA ILE A 6 -19.46 -6.69 15.06
C ILE A 6 -18.43 -5.63 15.51
N SER A 7 -18.57 -5.10 16.74
CA SER A 7 -17.61 -4.15 17.33
C SER A 7 -16.21 -4.78 17.52
N ALA A 8 -16.15 -6.02 18.02
CA ALA A 8 -14.89 -6.74 18.17
C ALA A 8 -14.23 -7.07 16.82
N ALA A 9 -15.02 -7.43 15.81
CA ALA A 9 -14.52 -7.75 14.46
C ALA A 9 -13.95 -6.53 13.73
N THR A 10 -14.58 -5.36 13.86
CA THR A 10 -14.09 -4.11 13.25
C THR A 10 -12.75 -3.66 13.87
N SER A 11 -12.60 -3.76 15.19
CA SER A 11 -11.35 -3.42 15.88
C SER A 11 -10.14 -4.26 15.41
N ARG A 12 -10.34 -5.57 15.15
CA ARG A 12 -9.26 -6.45 14.67
C ARG A 12 -8.78 -6.07 13.27
N LYS A 13 -9.71 -5.73 12.37
CA LYS A 13 -9.39 -5.34 10.98
C LYS A 13 -8.67 -3.99 10.90
N GLU A 14 -9.09 -3.01 11.69
CA GLU A 14 -8.41 -1.71 11.77
C GLU A 14 -6.94 -1.88 12.16
N ARG A 15 -6.67 -2.75 13.15
CA ARG A 15 -5.29 -3.08 13.55
C ARG A 15 -4.50 -3.76 12.44
N GLN A 16 -5.13 -4.64 11.65
CA GLN A 16 -4.47 -5.28 10.50
C GLN A 16 -4.09 -4.28 9.42
N ILE A 17 -4.99 -3.37 9.05
CA ILE A 17 -4.71 -2.32 8.06
C ILE A 17 -3.59 -1.40 8.56
N GLN A 18 -3.63 -1.01 9.83
CA GLN A 18 -2.59 -0.18 10.43
C GLN A 18 -1.23 -0.91 10.41
N ARG A 19 -1.18 -2.20 10.74
CA ARG A 19 0.05 -3.00 10.64
C ARG A 19 0.58 -3.09 9.22
N LEU A 20 -0.30 -3.29 8.22
CA LEU A 20 0.09 -3.31 6.81
C LEU A 20 0.71 -1.99 6.37
N LEU A 21 0.15 -0.88 6.84
CA LEU A 21 0.59 0.46 6.48
C LEU A 21 1.94 0.80 7.13
N TRP A 22 2.16 0.38 8.39
CA TRP A 22 3.48 0.46 9.01
C TRP A 22 4.50 -0.45 8.33
N ALA A 23 4.10 -1.65 7.91
CA ALA A 23 4.97 -2.55 7.16
C ALA A 23 5.37 -1.94 5.80
N SER A 24 4.42 -1.34 5.06
CA SER A 24 4.76 -0.68 3.80
C SER A 24 5.62 0.56 4.01
N LEU A 25 5.41 1.32 5.09
CA LEU A 25 6.26 2.45 5.45
C LEU A 25 7.70 2.00 5.74
N ALA A 26 7.87 0.98 6.59
CA ALA A 26 9.17 0.41 6.90
C ALA A 26 9.88 -0.13 5.65
N LEU A 27 9.14 -0.86 4.80
CA LEU A 27 9.66 -1.37 3.54
C LEU A 27 10.11 -0.21 2.63
N THR A 28 9.33 0.88 2.54
CA THR A 28 9.68 2.05 1.74
C THR A 28 10.94 2.75 2.24
N ILE A 29 11.11 2.89 3.57
CA ILE A 29 12.32 3.47 4.17
C ILE A 29 13.55 2.61 3.91
N ILE A 30 13.43 1.28 4.06
CA ILE A 30 14.53 0.34 3.79
C ILE A 30 14.91 0.38 2.31
N THR A 31 13.93 0.32 1.41
CA THR A 31 14.17 0.41 -0.03
C THR A 31 14.81 1.75 -0.41
N PHE A 32 14.36 2.86 0.18
CA PHE A 32 15.00 4.16 -0.04
C PHE A 32 16.46 4.18 0.41
N GLY A 33 16.77 3.63 1.59
CA GLY A 33 18.13 3.53 2.11
C GLY A 33 19.03 2.68 1.22
N LEU A 34 18.51 1.54 0.73
CA LEU A 34 19.23 0.70 -0.23
C LEU A 34 19.45 1.43 -1.55
N SER A 35 18.42 2.06 -2.13
CA SER A 35 18.56 2.84 -3.36
C SER A 35 19.55 3.99 -3.21
N MET A 36 19.65 4.61 -2.04
CA MET A 36 20.65 5.64 -1.74
C MET A 36 22.08 5.06 -1.70
N ALA A 37 22.27 3.89 -1.11
CA ALA A 37 23.59 3.23 -1.04
C ALA A 37 24.10 2.82 -2.43
N PHE A 38 23.20 2.53 -3.38
CA PHE A 38 23.54 2.06 -4.72
C PHE A 38 23.58 3.15 -5.81
N LEU A 39 23.37 4.43 -5.47
CA LEU A 39 23.28 5.58 -6.39
C LEU A 39 24.46 5.76 -7.37
N GLY A 40 25.58 5.07 -7.16
CA GLY A 40 26.81 5.31 -7.91
C GLY A 40 27.00 4.54 -9.22
N ILE A 41 26.30 3.42 -9.46
CA ILE A 41 26.71 2.50 -10.55
C ILE A 41 25.58 2.09 -11.51
N MET A 42 24.33 1.91 -11.04
CA MET A 42 23.18 1.48 -11.86
C MET A 42 21.89 2.18 -11.40
N SER A 43 21.84 3.51 -11.47
CA SER A 43 20.67 4.27 -11.01
C SER A 43 19.45 4.03 -11.92
N PHE A 44 18.60 3.08 -11.54
CA PHE A 44 17.26 2.95 -12.10
C PHE A 44 16.39 4.10 -11.57
N PHE A 45 16.28 5.18 -12.33
CA PHE A 45 15.42 6.33 -12.03
C PHE A 45 13.97 5.93 -11.70
N ILE A 46 13.51 4.78 -12.23
CA ILE A 46 12.19 4.20 -11.96
C ILE A 46 12.04 3.81 -10.48
N SER A 47 13.07 3.22 -9.85
CA SER A 47 13.04 2.85 -8.43
C SER A 47 12.87 4.07 -7.54
N TRP A 48 13.59 5.17 -7.83
CA TRP A 48 13.45 6.44 -7.11
C TRP A 48 12.04 7.05 -7.25
N ALA A 49 11.51 7.08 -8.47
CA ALA A 49 10.16 7.55 -8.72
C ALA A 49 9.10 6.69 -7.99
N GLY A 50 9.27 5.36 -8.00
CA GLY A 50 8.42 4.42 -7.28
C GLY A 50 8.43 4.64 -5.77
N VAL A 51 9.61 4.85 -5.18
CA VAL A 51 9.76 5.17 -3.76
C VAL A 51 9.09 6.50 -3.41
N GLY A 52 9.32 7.55 -4.20
CA GLY A 52 8.71 8.87 -3.98
C GLY A 52 7.18 8.80 -4.03
N LEU A 53 6.62 8.14 -5.05
CA LEU A 53 5.17 7.94 -5.18
C LEU A 53 4.60 7.12 -4.01
N SER A 54 5.24 6.01 -3.64
CA SER A 54 4.86 5.21 -2.47
C SER A 54 4.84 6.04 -1.19
N LEU A 55 5.87 6.86 -0.97
CA LEU A 55 5.99 7.68 0.24
C LEU A 55 4.90 8.76 0.31
N ILE A 56 4.64 9.48 -0.79
CA ILE A 56 3.54 10.45 -0.88
C ILE A 56 2.20 9.77 -0.59
N PHE A 57 1.96 8.59 -1.18
CA PHE A 57 0.75 7.83 -0.98
C PHE A 57 0.55 7.41 0.48
N ILE A 58 1.60 6.86 1.12
CA ILE A 58 1.56 6.42 2.52
C ILE A 58 1.33 7.61 3.46
N ILE A 59 2.04 8.73 3.26
CA ILE A 59 1.86 9.95 4.06
C ILE A 59 0.43 10.48 3.92
N THR A 60 -0.10 10.50 2.69
CA THR A 60 -1.47 10.94 2.43
C THR A 60 -2.47 10.06 3.17
N LEU A 61 -2.30 8.73 3.12
CA LEU A 61 -3.15 7.80 3.87
C LEU A 61 -3.03 7.99 5.38
N LEU A 62 -1.81 8.19 5.91
CA LEU A 62 -1.60 8.46 7.33
C LEU A 62 -2.27 9.76 7.78
N PHE A 63 -2.12 10.83 6.99
CA PHE A 63 -2.70 12.13 7.30
C PHE A 63 -4.23 12.07 7.32
N VAL A 64 -4.82 11.44 6.30
CA VAL A 64 -6.27 11.25 6.21
C VAL A 64 -6.77 10.38 7.37
N SER A 65 -6.09 9.27 7.67
CA SER A 65 -6.43 8.38 8.80
C SER A 65 -6.32 9.09 10.16
N ALA A 66 -5.28 9.91 10.36
CA ALA A 66 -5.11 10.71 11.56
C ALA A 66 -6.20 11.77 11.71
N LYS A 67 -6.58 12.43 10.60
CA LYS A 67 -7.67 13.41 10.58
C LYS A 67 -9.01 12.77 10.96
N GLU A 68 -9.32 11.57 10.42
CA GLU A 68 -10.53 10.83 10.78
C GLU A 68 -10.58 10.46 12.27
N ARG A 69 -9.45 10.01 12.83
CA ARG A 69 -9.35 9.70 14.27
C ARG A 69 -9.62 10.92 15.14
N ARG A 70 -9.07 12.08 14.78
CA ARG A 70 -9.31 13.35 15.51
C ARG A 70 -10.79 13.75 15.48
N GLN A 71 -11.44 13.62 14.32
CA GLN A 71 -12.87 13.92 14.20
C GLN A 71 -13.74 12.95 15.03
N ARG A 72 -13.37 11.67 15.10
CA ARG A 72 -14.08 10.66 15.90
C ARG A 72 -13.99 10.95 17.40
N ASN A 73 -12.82 11.37 17.89
CA ASN A 73 -12.61 11.66 19.31
C ASN A 73 -13.27 13.00 19.74
N GLY A 74 -13.38 13.97 18.83
CA GLY A 74 -13.98 15.28 19.11
C GLY A 74 -15.51 15.31 19.14
N HIS A 75 -16.20 14.23 18.76
CA HIS A 75 -17.68 14.13 18.73
C HIS A 75 -18.26 13.17 19.78
N HIS A 76 -17.50 12.87 20.84
CA HIS A 76 -17.97 12.04 21.96
C HIS A 76 -19.17 12.59 22.76
N GLY A 77 -19.74 13.75 22.39
CA GLY A 77 -20.94 14.32 23.02
C GLY A 77 -22.29 13.94 22.38
N ALA A 78 -22.32 13.37 21.16
CA ALA A 78 -23.57 13.03 20.47
C ALA A 78 -23.69 11.51 20.27
N ALA A 79 -24.00 10.80 21.36
CA ALA A 79 -24.38 9.40 21.31
C ALA A 79 -25.57 9.21 20.36
N ASN A 80 -25.42 8.34 19.34
CA ASN A 80 -26.46 7.52 18.69
C ASN A 80 -26.44 7.42 17.16
N THR A 81 -25.51 8.02 16.44
CA THR A 81 -25.34 7.71 15.01
C THR A 81 -24.10 6.86 14.77
N VAL A 82 -24.19 5.59 15.17
CA VAL A 82 -23.30 4.48 14.76
C VAL A 82 -23.59 4.12 13.30
N VAL A 83 -23.73 5.12 12.43
CA VAL A 83 -23.71 4.88 10.99
C VAL A 83 -22.24 4.60 10.69
N ALA A 84 -21.95 3.35 10.32
CA ALA A 84 -20.62 2.87 10.00
C ALA A 84 -20.01 3.72 8.87
N ARG A 85 -19.39 4.85 9.23
CA ARG A 85 -18.70 5.70 8.27
C ARG A 85 -17.56 4.86 7.69
N LEU A 86 -17.66 4.55 6.40
CA LEU A 86 -16.61 3.88 5.66
C LEU A 86 -15.30 4.63 5.90
N SER A 87 -14.29 3.92 6.38
CA SER A 87 -12.97 4.50 6.60
C SER A 87 -12.46 5.07 5.27
N CYS A 88 -11.78 6.23 5.30
CA CYS A 88 -11.29 6.89 4.08
C CYS A 88 -10.42 5.97 3.21
N THR A 89 -9.79 4.96 3.80
CA THR A 89 -9.04 3.91 3.10
C THR A 89 -9.89 3.11 2.10
N GLN A 90 -11.23 3.12 2.21
CA GLN A 90 -12.15 2.43 1.29
C GLN A 90 -12.64 3.30 0.13
N ARG A 91 -12.20 4.55 0.02
CA ARG A 91 -12.61 5.44 -1.07
C ARG A 91 -12.07 4.91 -2.41
N LYS A 92 -12.88 4.95 -3.47
CA LYS A 92 -12.47 4.57 -4.84
C LYS A 92 -11.08 5.11 -5.26
N PRO A 93 -10.72 6.39 -5.01
CA PRO A 93 -9.41 6.92 -5.40
C PRO A 93 -8.24 6.21 -4.71
N SER A 94 -8.30 5.89 -3.41
CA SER A 94 -7.17 5.25 -2.72
C SER A 94 -6.87 3.86 -3.29
N ILE A 95 -7.92 3.12 -3.67
CA ILE A 95 -7.80 1.81 -4.32
C ILE A 95 -7.14 1.95 -5.68
N PHE A 96 -7.56 2.93 -6.49
CA PHE A 96 -6.98 3.18 -7.80
C PHE A 96 -5.49 3.54 -7.71
N PHE A 97 -5.14 4.45 -6.79
CA PHE A 97 -3.74 4.83 -6.55
C PHE A 97 -2.89 3.64 -6.08
N ALA A 98 -3.41 2.77 -5.21
CA ALA A 98 -2.69 1.59 -4.78
C ALA A 98 -2.32 0.65 -5.95
N PHE A 99 -3.27 0.37 -6.85
CA PHE A 99 -3.01 -0.45 -8.03
C PHE A 99 -2.09 0.24 -9.03
N PHE A 100 -2.24 1.56 -9.22
CA PHE A 100 -1.35 2.33 -10.08
C PHE A 100 0.11 2.25 -9.60
N ILE A 101 0.35 2.47 -8.30
CA ILE A 101 1.70 2.36 -7.72
C ILE A 101 2.20 0.91 -7.81
N ALA A 102 1.33 -0.09 -7.62
CA ALA A 102 1.70 -1.50 -7.82
C ALA A 102 2.16 -1.79 -9.26
N MET A 103 1.51 -1.20 -10.28
CA MET A 103 1.95 -1.34 -11.68
C MET A 103 3.31 -0.69 -11.92
N VAL A 104 3.59 0.46 -11.30
CA VAL A 104 4.92 1.10 -11.38
C VAL A 104 6.00 0.18 -10.80
N TRP A 105 5.75 -0.43 -9.63
CA TRP A 105 6.67 -1.41 -9.06
C TRP A 105 6.79 -2.70 -9.88
N ALA A 106 5.71 -3.15 -10.51
CA ALA A 106 5.76 -4.31 -11.40
C ALA A 106 6.59 -4.03 -12.66
N ALA A 107 6.49 -2.82 -13.22
CA ALA A 107 7.33 -2.38 -14.34
C ALA A 107 8.82 -2.29 -13.92
N ALA A 108 9.10 -1.74 -12.73
CA ALA A 108 10.44 -1.71 -12.16
C ALA A 108 11.01 -3.13 -11.98
N LEU A 109 10.21 -4.05 -11.42
CA LEU A 109 10.57 -5.45 -11.25
C LEU A 109 10.86 -6.12 -12.59
N GLY A 110 10.02 -5.91 -13.61
CA GLY A 110 10.23 -6.43 -14.96
C GLY A 110 11.52 -5.93 -15.59
N MET A 111 11.80 -4.63 -15.45
CA MET A 111 13.05 -4.02 -15.94
C MET A 111 14.29 -4.59 -15.22
N LEU A 112 14.22 -4.79 -13.90
CA LEU A 112 15.28 -5.44 -13.13
C LEU A 112 15.50 -6.88 -13.57
N CYS A 113 14.44 -7.68 -13.73
CA CYS A 113 14.53 -9.05 -14.24
C CYS A 113 15.17 -9.10 -15.62
N TYR A 114 14.74 -8.22 -16.53
CA TYR A 114 15.31 -8.11 -17.87
C TYR A 114 16.81 -7.79 -17.81
N THR A 115 17.18 -6.82 -16.97
CA THR A 115 18.58 -6.39 -16.84
C THR A 115 19.44 -7.51 -16.27
N VAL A 116 18.97 -8.22 -15.23
CA VAL A 116 19.68 -9.37 -14.66
C VAL A 116 19.85 -10.48 -15.70
N ALA A 117 18.79 -10.84 -16.42
CA ALA A 117 18.86 -11.88 -17.46
C ALA A 117 19.80 -11.50 -18.61
N PHE A 118 19.78 -10.23 -19.02
CA PHE A 118 20.66 -9.72 -20.06
C PHE A 118 22.12 -9.76 -19.60
N PHE A 119 22.45 -9.21 -18.42
CA PHE A 119 23.82 -9.21 -17.91
C PHE A 119 24.35 -10.63 -17.62
N ASP A 120 23.52 -11.56 -17.15
CA ASP A 120 23.95 -12.94 -16.92
C ASP A 120 24.43 -13.62 -18.22
N HIS A 121 23.81 -13.26 -19.36
CA HIS A 121 24.26 -13.71 -20.68
C HIS A 121 25.64 -13.13 -21.08
N PHE A 122 25.94 -11.88 -20.71
CA PHE A 122 27.22 -11.23 -21.04
C PHE A 122 28.35 -11.56 -20.04
N GLU A 123 28.02 -11.85 -18.79
CA GLU A 123 28.98 -12.04 -17.69
C GLU A 123 29.68 -13.40 -17.65
N TRP A 124 29.37 -14.33 -18.55
CA TRP A 124 30.03 -15.65 -18.61
C TRP A 124 31.56 -15.58 -18.76
N VAL A 125 32.12 -14.40 -19.04
CA VAL A 125 33.54 -14.17 -19.33
C VAL A 125 34.30 -13.42 -18.21
N GLY A 126 33.63 -12.82 -17.20
CA GLY A 126 34.20 -11.64 -16.52
C GLY A 126 34.47 -11.63 -15.01
N GLY A 127 34.10 -12.62 -14.19
CA GLY A 127 34.39 -12.61 -12.75
C GLY A 127 33.56 -11.63 -11.89
N TRP A 128 32.49 -11.03 -12.44
CA TRP A 128 31.58 -10.10 -11.74
C TRP A 128 30.58 -10.77 -10.79
N ALA A 129 30.74 -12.06 -10.50
CA ALA A 129 29.81 -12.86 -9.68
C ALA A 129 29.49 -12.24 -8.30
N LYS A 130 30.39 -11.43 -7.73
CA LYS A 130 30.16 -10.73 -6.45
C LYS A 130 29.13 -9.60 -6.54
N MET A 131 28.89 -9.00 -7.71
CA MET A 131 27.90 -7.93 -7.87
C MET A 131 26.46 -8.44 -8.00
N ARG A 132 26.25 -9.76 -8.15
CA ARG A 132 24.91 -10.37 -8.29
C ARG A 132 24.04 -10.27 -7.04
N ALA A 133 24.65 -10.13 -5.86
CA ALA A 133 23.91 -10.03 -4.60
C ALA A 133 23.04 -8.77 -4.55
N VAL A 134 23.51 -7.66 -5.12
CA VAL A 134 22.81 -6.37 -5.10
C VAL A 134 21.48 -6.42 -5.86
N PRO A 135 21.42 -6.76 -7.16
CA PRO A 135 20.16 -6.82 -7.89
C PRO A 135 19.24 -7.92 -7.37
N ALA A 136 19.77 -9.02 -6.83
CA ALA A 136 18.95 -10.04 -6.17
C ALA A 136 18.20 -9.46 -4.96
N ILE A 137 18.89 -8.69 -4.12
CA ILE A 137 18.26 -8.00 -2.98
C ILE A 137 17.21 -7.01 -3.50
N GLU A 138 17.55 -6.14 -4.44
CA GLU A 138 16.60 -5.14 -4.99
C GLU A 138 15.35 -5.81 -5.60
N LEU A 139 15.52 -6.94 -6.29
CA LEU A 139 14.44 -7.73 -6.86
C LEU A 139 13.50 -8.28 -5.78
N THR A 140 14.03 -8.77 -4.65
CA THR A 140 13.19 -9.22 -3.52
C THR A 140 12.38 -8.07 -2.91
N PHE A 141 12.98 -6.88 -2.76
CA PHE A 141 12.27 -5.70 -2.25
C PHE A 141 11.20 -5.20 -3.22
N CYS A 142 11.50 -5.12 -4.51
CA CYS A 142 10.52 -4.75 -5.54
C CYS A 142 9.33 -5.73 -5.56
N ALA A 143 9.61 -7.04 -5.52
CA ALA A 143 8.58 -8.06 -5.46
C ALA A 143 7.72 -7.94 -4.19
N ALA A 144 8.35 -7.67 -3.03
CA ALA A 144 7.64 -7.43 -1.78
C ALA A 144 6.73 -6.19 -1.86
N HIS A 145 7.17 -5.09 -2.48
CA HIS A 145 6.34 -3.89 -2.69
C HIS A 145 5.11 -4.19 -3.55
N VAL A 146 5.29 -4.90 -4.67
CA VAL A 146 4.17 -5.33 -5.52
C VAL A 146 3.19 -6.18 -4.71
N ALA A 147 3.67 -7.18 -3.98
CA ALA A 147 2.84 -8.06 -3.18
C ALA A 147 2.05 -7.29 -2.10
N VAL A 148 2.70 -6.37 -1.37
CA VAL A 148 2.06 -5.56 -0.32
C VAL A 148 1.00 -4.63 -0.90
N LEU A 149 1.29 -3.94 -2.01
CA LEU A 149 0.34 -2.99 -2.61
C LEU A 149 -0.85 -3.71 -3.26
N VAL A 150 -0.63 -4.85 -3.92
CA VAL A 150 -1.70 -5.67 -4.49
C VAL A 150 -2.58 -6.25 -3.38
N THR A 151 -1.98 -6.82 -2.32
CA THR A 151 -2.75 -7.37 -1.20
C THR A 151 -3.55 -6.26 -0.49
N TYR A 152 -2.96 -5.09 -0.27
CA TYR A 152 -3.66 -3.90 0.23
C TYR A 152 -4.86 -3.55 -0.66
N GLY A 153 -4.65 -3.40 -1.98
CA GLY A 153 -5.71 -3.09 -2.94
C GLY A 153 -6.84 -4.13 -2.93
N VAL A 154 -6.51 -5.42 -2.93
CA VAL A 154 -7.48 -6.52 -2.87
C VAL A 154 -8.27 -6.51 -1.56
N LEU A 155 -7.62 -6.28 -0.42
CA LEU A 155 -8.30 -6.18 0.88
C LEU A 155 -9.25 -4.98 0.91
N CYS A 156 -8.83 -3.82 0.39
CA CYS A 156 -9.69 -2.64 0.26
C CYS A 156 -10.91 -2.92 -0.63
N VAL A 157 -10.73 -3.60 -1.76
CA VAL A 157 -11.84 -4.00 -2.65
C VAL A 157 -12.77 -5.00 -1.97
N LYS A 158 -12.23 -6.03 -1.30
CA LYS A 158 -13.02 -7.04 -0.57
C LYS A 158 -13.85 -6.40 0.53
N GLU A 159 -13.26 -5.52 1.32
CA GLU A 159 -13.97 -4.84 2.40
C GLU A 159 -15.02 -3.86 1.84
N ARG A 160 -14.68 -3.11 0.79
CA ARG A 160 -15.64 -2.26 0.08
C ARG A 160 -16.84 -3.08 -0.44
N ARG A 161 -16.60 -4.25 -1.05
CA ARG A 161 -17.69 -5.14 -1.51
C ARG A 161 -18.53 -5.68 -0.35
N ARG A 162 -17.94 -5.96 0.82
CA ARG A 162 -18.69 -6.42 2.00
C ARG A 162 -19.62 -5.33 2.54
N VAL A 163 -19.13 -4.09 2.64
CA VAL A 163 -19.95 -2.97 3.10
C VAL A 163 -21.06 -2.67 2.09
N LEU A 164 -20.72 -2.58 0.80
CA LEU A 164 -21.68 -2.23 -0.24
C LEU A 164 -22.65 -3.36 -0.60
N GLY A 165 -22.22 -4.61 -0.47
CA GLY A 165 -23.07 -5.79 -0.64
C GLY A 165 -24.07 -5.95 0.50
N ALA A 166 -23.74 -5.48 1.70
CA ALA A 166 -24.71 -5.31 2.78
C ALA A 166 -25.65 -4.11 2.54
N GLU A 167 -25.22 -3.13 1.75
CA GLU A 167 -25.93 -1.87 1.47
C GLU A 167 -26.67 -1.83 0.12
N HIS A 168 -26.91 -2.97 -0.54
CA HIS A 168 -27.62 -2.97 -1.83
C HIS A 168 -29.02 -2.32 -1.77
N GLU A 169 -29.55 -2.06 -0.57
CA GLU A 169 -30.80 -1.34 -0.35
C GLU A 169 -30.74 0.20 -0.46
N LYS A 170 -29.62 0.92 -0.23
CA LYS A 170 -29.71 2.37 0.05
C LYS A 170 -28.58 3.28 -0.44
N TRP A 171 -28.00 3.03 -1.61
CA TRP A 171 -27.02 3.93 -2.23
C TRP A 171 -27.47 5.40 -2.38
N TYR A 172 -28.78 5.63 -2.49
CA TYR A 172 -29.38 6.97 -2.58
C TYR A 172 -29.38 7.76 -1.25
N MET A 173 -29.19 7.09 -0.11
CA MET A 173 -29.19 7.75 1.21
C MET A 173 -27.86 8.42 1.56
N LEU A 174 -26.76 8.05 0.89
CA LEU A 174 -25.44 8.61 1.16
C LEU A 174 -25.26 10.04 0.61
N GLY A 175 -26.14 10.49 -0.29
CA GLY A 175 -26.14 11.87 -0.80
C GLY A 175 -26.67 12.92 0.18
N GLN A 176 -27.36 12.50 1.26
CA GLN A 176 -28.00 13.43 2.22
C GLN A 176 -27.14 13.82 3.42
N TYR A 177 -25.91 13.33 3.54
CA TYR A 177 -25.00 13.68 4.66
C TYR A 177 -23.83 14.56 4.21
N ARG A 178 -24.13 15.67 3.52
CA ARG A 178 -23.17 16.76 3.30
C ARG A 178 -23.33 17.84 4.35
#